data_AF-A0A934YNX0-F1
#
_entry.id   AF-A0A934YNX0-F1
#
_cell.length_a   1.000
_cell.length_b   1.000
_cell.length_c   1.000
_cell.angle_alpha   90.00
_cell.angle_beta   90.00
_cell.angle_gamma   90.00
#
_symmetry.space_group_name_H-M   'P 1'
#
loop_
_entity.id
_entity.type
_entity.pdbx_description
1 polymer ?
#
loop_
_entity_poly.entity_id
_entity_poly.type
_entity_poly.pdbx_seq_one_letter_code
_entity_poly.pdbx_strand_id
1 'polypeptide(L)'
;MPTLRKWLPVFAIAAGAAGAFVTAAGPVEAAPNKDLKQLMKQLESATAAGDTATMASLFTKTKGFAKPEYATWGTLSEQGRAAAAGGDVASAKATCKSCHSEYKSAYRAKYGSRAP
;
A
#
# COMPACT_ATOMS: atom_id res chain seq x y z
N MET A 1 -19.90 52.64 1.29
CA MET A 1 -19.08 52.13 0.15
C MET A 1 -17.69 52.75 0.25
N PRO A 2 -16.64 52.08 -0.24
CA PRO A 2 -15.69 51.13 0.37
C PRO A 2 -14.40 51.89 0.85
N THR A 3 -13.30 51.36 1.39
CA THR A 3 -12.51 50.17 1.08
C THR A 3 -11.59 49.78 2.25
N LEU A 4 -11.58 48.48 2.49
CA LEU A 4 -10.62 47.64 3.20
C LEU A 4 -9.17 47.78 2.71
N ARG A 5 -8.25 47.23 3.53
CA ARG A 5 -6.98 46.55 3.15
C ARG A 5 -5.76 47.51 3.01
N LYS A 6 -4.63 47.31 3.68
CA LYS A 6 -3.89 46.06 3.91
C LYS A 6 -3.02 46.18 5.16
N TRP A 7 -3.25 45.26 6.09
CA TRP A 7 -2.40 44.95 7.24
C TRP A 7 -1.39 43.84 6.84
N LEU A 8 -0.21 43.95 7.46
CA LEU A 8 0.81 42.93 7.78
C LEU A 8 1.91 42.51 6.79
N PRO A 9 3.10 42.19 7.35
CA PRO A 9 4.41 42.44 6.76
C PRO A 9 5.18 41.13 6.55
N VAL A 10 6.31 41.29 5.85
CA VAL A 10 7.62 40.69 6.15
C VAL A 10 7.62 39.27 6.72
N PHE A 11 7.80 38.32 5.79
CA PHE A 11 8.74 37.20 5.86
C PHE A 11 9.44 36.97 7.21
N ALA A 12 9.00 35.92 7.92
CA ALA A 12 9.84 35.20 8.88
C ALA A 12 10.22 33.85 8.27
N ILE A 13 11.46 33.77 7.80
CA ILE A 13 12.15 32.53 7.44
C ILE A 13 12.50 31.82 8.75
N ALA A 14 11.93 30.63 8.98
CA ALA A 14 12.36 29.72 10.03
C ALA A 14 12.98 28.48 9.39
N ALA A 15 14.28 28.33 9.64
CA ALA A 15 15.09 27.20 9.24
C ALA A 15 14.74 25.94 10.05
N GLY A 16 14.90 24.79 9.40
CA GLY A 16 15.41 23.57 10.03
C GLY A 16 14.45 22.77 10.91
N ALA A 17 13.92 21.68 10.36
CA ALA A 17 13.93 20.38 11.02
C ALA A 17 13.61 19.30 9.98
N ALA A 18 14.66 18.70 9.44
CA ALA A 18 14.57 17.37 8.86
C ALA A 18 14.13 16.41 9.99
N GLY A 19 12.90 15.92 9.90
CA GLY A 19 12.35 14.90 10.79
C GLY A 19 11.83 13.75 9.95
N ALA A 20 12.74 12.95 9.41
CA ALA A 20 12.42 11.65 8.84
C ALA A 20 11.92 10.74 9.97
N PHE A 21 10.61 10.67 10.16
CA PHE A 21 10.01 9.60 10.96
C PHE A 21 10.11 8.29 10.17
N VAL A 22 11.28 7.65 10.24
CA VAL A 22 11.42 6.23 10.01
C VAL A 22 10.85 5.54 11.25
N THR A 23 9.54 5.33 11.28
CA THR A 23 8.99 4.33 12.20
C THR A 23 9.48 2.97 11.72
N ALA A 24 10.35 2.38 12.54
CA ALA A 24 10.89 1.05 12.41
C ALA A 24 9.82 0.07 11.89
N ALA A 25 10.06 -0.48 10.70
CA ALA A 25 9.50 -1.78 10.36
C ALA A 25 10.13 -2.76 11.37
N GLY A 26 9.36 -3.14 12.38
CA GLY A 26 9.68 -4.28 13.23
C GLY A 26 9.90 -5.53 12.36
N PRO A 27 10.50 -6.60 12.92
CA PRO A 27 10.73 -7.81 12.16
C PRO A 27 9.40 -8.25 11.56
N VAL A 28 9.34 -8.23 10.22
CA VAL A 28 8.33 -8.96 9.46
C VAL A 28 8.67 -10.43 9.64
N GLU A 29 8.35 -10.95 10.83
CA GLU A 29 8.21 -12.38 11.04
C GLU A 29 7.13 -12.82 10.06
N ALA A 30 7.59 -13.50 9.02
CA ALA A 30 6.75 -14.04 7.98
C ALA A 30 5.71 -14.96 8.64
N ALA A 31 4.50 -14.43 8.82
CA ALA A 31 3.38 -15.19 9.33
C ALA A 31 3.23 -16.47 8.47
N PRO A 32 2.95 -17.63 9.11
CA PRO A 32 2.89 -18.91 8.43
C PRO A 32 1.96 -18.81 7.21
N ASN A 33 2.38 -19.36 6.08
CA ASN A 33 1.76 -19.23 4.73
C ASN A 33 0.23 -19.46 4.63
N LYS A 34 -0.44 -19.92 5.70
CA LYS A 34 -1.90 -19.98 5.80
C LYS A 34 -2.56 -18.60 5.90
N ASP A 35 -1.89 -17.63 6.53
CA ASP A 35 -2.45 -16.28 6.72
C ASP A 35 -2.55 -15.48 5.42
N LEU A 36 -1.52 -15.54 4.55
CA LEU A 36 -1.55 -14.80 3.28
C LEU A 36 -2.63 -15.32 2.33
N LYS A 37 -2.75 -16.65 2.18
CA LYS A 37 -3.78 -17.25 1.32
C LYS A 37 -5.18 -16.88 1.78
N GLN A 38 -5.42 -16.88 3.09
CA GLN A 38 -6.70 -16.45 3.66
C GLN A 38 -6.95 -14.96 3.40
N LEU A 39 -5.93 -14.12 3.57
CA LEU A 39 -6.03 -12.70 3.31
C LEU A 39 -6.36 -12.38 1.85
N MET A 40 -5.79 -13.12 0.90
CA MET A 40 -6.11 -12.97 -0.52
C MET A 40 -7.57 -13.34 -0.83
N LYS A 41 -8.13 -14.38 -0.19
CA LYS A 41 -9.56 -14.71 -0.33
C LYS A 41 -10.48 -13.61 0.22
N GLN A 42 -10.08 -12.98 1.33
CA GLN A 42 -10.81 -11.83 1.86
C GLN A 42 -10.76 -10.63 0.91
N LEU A 43 -9.60 -10.38 0.29
CA LEU A 43 -9.44 -9.33 -0.74
C LEU A 43 -10.32 -9.61 -1.95
N GLU A 44 -10.36 -10.86 -2.43
CA GLU A 44 -11.24 -11.28 -3.52
C GLU A 44 -12.71 -11.01 -3.18
N SER A 45 -13.15 -11.41 -1.98
CA SER A 45 -14.52 -11.21 -1.50
C SER A 45 -14.88 -9.72 -1.41
N ALA A 46 -14.01 -8.89 -0.83
CA ALA A 46 -14.20 -7.44 -0.73
C ALA A 46 -14.22 -6.79 -2.12
N THR A 47 -13.37 -7.26 -3.03
CA THR A 47 -13.32 -6.79 -4.43
C THR A 47 -14.59 -7.13 -5.21
N ALA A 48 -15.16 -8.32 -4.99
CA ALA A 48 -16.41 -8.75 -5.60
C ALA A 48 -17.60 -7.94 -5.06
N ALA A 49 -17.59 -7.63 -3.77
CA ALA A 49 -18.59 -6.79 -3.12
C ALA A 49 -18.43 -5.29 -3.42
N GLY A 50 -17.29 -4.85 -3.98
CA GLY A 50 -16.96 -3.44 -4.15
C GLY A 50 -16.73 -2.71 -2.81
N ASP A 51 -16.42 -3.45 -1.75
CA ASP A 51 -16.19 -2.91 -0.40
C ASP A 51 -14.78 -2.33 -0.29
N THR A 52 -14.65 -1.08 -0.71
CA THR A 52 -13.37 -0.35 -0.73
C THR A 52 -12.79 -0.10 0.66
N ALA A 53 -13.63 0.03 1.69
CA ALA A 53 -13.17 0.20 3.06
C ALA A 53 -12.48 -1.07 3.58
N THR A 54 -13.11 -2.23 3.35
CA THR A 54 -12.50 -3.54 3.67
C THR A 54 -11.25 -3.78 2.83
N MET A 55 -11.27 -3.45 1.53
CA MET A 55 -10.08 -3.56 0.66
C MET A 55 -8.90 -2.76 1.22
N ALA A 56 -9.09 -1.51 1.63
CA ALA A 56 -8.02 -0.67 2.18
C ALA A 56 -7.41 -1.28 3.47
N SER A 57 -8.26 -1.81 4.36
CA SER A 57 -7.82 -2.50 5.58
C SER A 57 -7.00 -3.76 5.25
N LEU A 58 -7.47 -4.55 4.28
CA LEU A 58 -6.78 -5.77 3.88
C LEU A 58 -5.45 -5.48 3.16
N PHE A 59 -5.38 -4.47 2.29
CA PHE A 59 -4.11 -4.05 1.67
C PHE A 59 -3.05 -3.62 2.70
N THR A 60 -3.48 -2.98 3.78
CA THR A 60 -2.58 -2.63 4.90
C THR A 60 -1.99 -3.89 5.53
N LYS A 61 -2.81 -4.91 5.76
CA LYS A 61 -2.35 -6.21 6.28
C LYS A 61 -1.47 -6.95 5.28
N THR A 62 -1.75 -6.88 3.98
CA THR A 62 -0.94 -7.51 2.92
C THR A 62 0.52 -7.09 3.02
N LYS A 63 0.81 -5.83 3.36
CA LYS A 63 2.17 -5.30 3.50
C LYS A 63 3.02 -6.09 4.50
N GLY A 64 2.42 -6.64 5.56
CA GLY A 64 3.11 -7.45 6.57
C GLY A 64 3.60 -8.83 6.07
N PHE A 65 3.15 -9.26 4.89
CA PHE A 65 3.57 -10.53 4.27
C PHE A 65 4.71 -10.37 3.25
N ALA A 66 5.25 -9.16 3.11
CA ALA A 66 6.38 -8.91 2.21
C ALA A 66 7.58 -9.78 2.60
N LYS A 67 8.12 -10.52 1.63
CA LYS A 67 9.43 -11.18 1.77
C LYS A 67 10.50 -10.38 1.03
N PRO A 68 11.78 -10.43 1.44
CA PRO A 68 12.85 -9.63 0.84
C PRO A 68 13.01 -9.81 -0.67
N GLU A 69 12.69 -11.00 -1.20
CA GLU A 69 12.73 -11.32 -2.62
C GLU A 69 11.64 -10.64 -3.46
N TYR A 70 10.61 -10.06 -2.83
CA TYR A 70 9.50 -9.36 -3.48
C TYR A 70 9.61 -7.85 -3.28
N ALA A 71 10.58 -7.22 -3.94
CA ALA A 71 10.93 -5.80 -3.74
C ALA A 71 9.75 -4.81 -3.92
N THR A 72 8.81 -5.11 -4.82
CA THR A 72 7.66 -4.23 -5.13
C THR A 72 6.43 -4.48 -4.26
N TRP A 73 6.45 -5.50 -3.39
CA TRP A 73 5.29 -5.93 -2.60
C TRP A 73 4.70 -4.82 -1.73
N GLY A 74 5.55 -4.12 -0.98
CA GLY A 74 5.13 -3.04 -0.09
C GLY A 74 4.53 -1.87 -0.87
N THR A 75 5.15 -1.49 -1.98
CA THR A 75 4.68 -0.42 -2.86
C THR A 75 3.33 -0.73 -3.48
N LEU A 76 3.16 -1.96 -4.01
CA LEU A 76 1.89 -2.38 -4.61
C LEU A 76 0.78 -2.47 -3.55
N SER A 77 1.09 -2.99 -2.36
CA SER A 77 0.13 -3.03 -1.24
C SER A 77 -0.32 -1.61 -0.87
N GLU A 78 0.59 -0.64 -0.83
CA GLU A 78 0.29 0.75 -0.54
C GLU A 78 -0.54 1.42 -1.64
N GLN A 79 -0.24 1.17 -2.91
CA GLN A 79 -1.01 1.67 -4.05
C GLN A 79 -2.45 1.15 -4.03
N GLY A 80 -2.64 -0.14 -3.75
CA GLY A 80 -3.97 -0.73 -3.62
C GLY A 80 -4.74 -0.14 -2.44
N ARG A 81 -4.07 0.06 -1.30
CA ARG A 81 -4.64 0.75 -0.13
C ARG A 81 -5.11 2.15 -0.49
N ALA A 82 -4.27 2.94 -1.15
CA ALA A 82 -4.57 4.32 -1.50
C ALA A 82 -5.74 4.40 -2.51
N ALA A 83 -5.74 3.55 -3.53
CA ALA A 83 -6.85 3.48 -4.49
C ALA A 83 -8.16 3.08 -3.81
N ALA A 84 -8.14 2.05 -2.97
CA ALA A 84 -9.31 1.62 -2.22
C ALA A 84 -9.80 2.70 -1.23
N ALA A 85 -8.90 3.35 -0.49
CA ALA A 85 -9.26 4.45 0.41
C ALA A 85 -9.85 5.65 -0.33
N GLY A 86 -9.45 5.87 -1.59
CA GLY A 86 -10.04 6.88 -2.49
C GLY A 86 -11.36 6.46 -3.15
N GLY A 87 -11.87 5.25 -2.88
CA GLY A 87 -13.08 4.72 -3.52
C GLY A 87 -12.87 4.23 -4.95
N ASP A 88 -11.64 4.18 -5.44
CA ASP A 88 -11.31 3.76 -6.80
C ASP A 88 -11.14 2.23 -6.88
N VAL A 89 -12.27 1.55 -7.05
CA VAL A 89 -12.33 0.08 -7.20
C VAL A 89 -11.56 -0.39 -8.44
N ALA A 90 -11.54 0.39 -9.52
CA ALA A 90 -10.89 0.01 -10.77
C ALA A 90 -9.36 0.01 -10.61
N SER A 91 -8.82 1.08 -10.03
CA SER A 91 -7.39 1.17 -9.72
C SER A 91 -6.98 0.15 -8.66
N ALA A 92 -7.81 -0.09 -7.63
CA ALA A 92 -7.53 -1.11 -6.63
C ALA A 92 -7.51 -2.54 -7.24
N LYS A 93 -8.41 -2.83 -8.20
CA LYS A 93 -8.39 -4.09 -8.98
C LYS A 93 -7.16 -4.20 -9.88
N ALA A 94 -6.70 -3.10 -10.48
CA ALA A 94 -5.49 -3.08 -11.29
C ALA A 94 -4.26 -3.47 -10.46
N THR A 95 -4.19 -3.04 -9.19
CA THR A 95 -3.14 -3.45 -8.25
C THR A 95 -3.10 -4.96 -8.05
N CYS A 96 -4.24 -5.66 -8.00
CA CYS A 96 -4.27 -7.12 -7.86
C CYS A 96 -3.51 -7.81 -8.99
N LYS A 97 -3.69 -7.34 -10.24
CA LYS A 97 -2.97 -7.88 -11.40
C LYS A 97 -1.47 -7.63 -11.30
N SER A 98 -1.06 -6.40 -10.98
CA SER A 98 0.35 -6.03 -10.85
C SER A 98 1.03 -6.82 -9.73
N CYS A 99 0.40 -6.92 -8.55
CA CYS A 99 0.92 -7.68 -7.41
C CYS A 99 1.11 -9.17 -7.76
N HIS A 100 0.13 -9.79 -8.42
CA HIS A 100 0.25 -11.19 -8.84
C HIS A 100 1.29 -11.40 -9.94
N SER A 101 1.43 -10.47 -10.88
CA SER A 101 2.44 -10.54 -11.95
C SER A 101 3.85 -10.50 -11.36
N GLU A 102 4.11 -9.51 -10.50
CA GLU A 102 5.39 -9.34 -9.83
C GLU A 102 5.73 -10.53 -8.93
N TYR A 103 4.77 -10.99 -8.12
CA TYR A 103 4.96 -12.18 -7.28
C TYR A 103 5.33 -13.41 -8.13
N LYS A 104 4.61 -13.68 -9.22
CA LYS A 104 4.90 -14.83 -10.11
C LYS A 104 6.27 -14.67 -10.78
N SER A 105 6.62 -13.46 -11.22
CA SER A 105 7.92 -13.16 -11.83
C SER A 105 9.07 -13.42 -10.85
N ALA A 106 9.02 -12.79 -9.68
CA ALA A 106 10.03 -12.94 -8.64
C ALA A 106 10.10 -14.36 -8.09
N TYR A 107 8.95 -15.04 -7.92
CA TYR A 107 8.91 -16.43 -7.52
C TYR A 107 9.62 -17.31 -8.54
N ARG A 108 9.34 -17.13 -9.85
CA ARG A 108 9.99 -17.90 -10.91
C ARG A 108 11.49 -17.66 -10.97
N ALA A 109 11.91 -16.40 -10.78
CA ALA A 109 13.33 -16.05 -10.72
C ALA A 109 14.04 -16.70 -9.53
N LYS A 110 13.37 -16.81 -8.38
CA LYS A 110 13.96 -17.33 -7.14
C LYS A 110 13.90 -18.85 -7.00
N TYR A 111 12.79 -19.47 -7.42
CA TYR A 111 12.46 -20.86 -7.13
C TYR A 111 12.24 -21.72 -8.39
N GLY A 112 12.31 -21.13 -9.59
CA GLY A 112 12.07 -21.82 -10.87
C GLY A 112 10.60 -21.84 -11.30
N SER A 113 10.31 -22.52 -12.41
CA SER A 113 9.01 -22.44 -13.11
C SER A 113 7.80 -23.04 -12.37
N ARG A 114 7.99 -23.77 -11.27
CA ARG A 114 6.91 -24.31 -10.43
C ARG A 114 6.40 -23.27 -9.44
N ALA A 115 5.63 -22.31 -9.92
CA ALA A 115 4.83 -21.45 -9.04
C ALA A 115 3.76 -22.29 -8.30
N PRO A 116 3.50 -22.04 -6.99
CA PRO A 116 2.51 -22.75 -6.19
C PRO A 116 1.07 -22.31 -6.47
#